data_AF-A0A0Q8U0E2-F1
#
_entry.id   AF-A0A0Q8U0E2-F1
#
_cell.length_a   1.000
_cell.length_b   1.000
_cell.length_c   1.000
_cell.angle_alpha   90.00
_cell.angle_beta   90.00
_cell.angle_gamma   90.00
#
_symmetry.space_group_name_H-M   'P 1'
#
loop_
_entity.id
_entity.type
_entity.pdbx_description
1 polymer ?
#
loop_
_entity_poly.entity_id
_entity_poly.type
_entity_poly.pdbx_seq_one_letter_code
_entity_poly.pdbx_strand_id
1 'polypeptide(L)'
;MTAATTTHPLPLAITMGDPAGIGPEIIAKWAMGALAGNRHVHPFIVLGDVGTLQRAAAMVGAPLQLRAVGDDLHGMREALQQGALPVLQACTPLPADLPMGRVDARAGAAAHACVQRAIDLALAGSVAGIVTAPLHKEALRAAGVRHPGHTEMLAERAGTTEFAMMLANGELRVLLVSIHLSLRDAIAAVTPQNELRAIRLAHRACRAYGIAHPRVAVAGLNPHAGEGGLFGREDQDTIAPAIAAARAEGIDATGPWPGDTVFMRARQGDFDIVVAQYHDQGLIPVKYLGVDQGVNITVGLPFVRTSVDHGTAFDIAGTGRADAASLGHAVEQAEAMAVASSMQPAMVVTTQVQPPPAPPLPEFIFMLTRHDKTIADALEQLPTVLAAGVRHIGFKDIGLPWAALQRLADAIRAAGAVSYLEVVSQDAASELASARAAGALGVDVLMGGTRPEAVLPLLRSTPIRYYPFAGQVVGHPSVLQGTVADVVASARRIAALEGVHGLDLLAYRFEGDSADVPALIAAVCAAVGKPVVVAGSIDRAERIAAVVAGRAAGFTVGTAALDGTFEATGLGPHGLTGQLRAIQTVLHDAAAQA
;
A
#
# COMPACT_ATOMS: atom_id res chain seq x y z
N MET A 1 -6.80 31.59 35.22
CA MET A 1 -7.16 31.72 33.80
C MET A 1 -6.20 30.85 33.00
N THR A 2 -6.52 29.57 32.82
CA THR A 2 -5.78 28.68 31.94
C THR A 2 -6.18 29.00 30.51
N ALA A 3 -5.24 29.47 29.71
CA ALA A 3 -5.45 29.75 28.30
C ALA A 3 -5.90 28.45 27.62
N ALA A 4 -7.10 28.46 27.04
CA ALA A 4 -7.55 27.40 26.15
C ALA A 4 -6.57 27.36 24.97
N THR A 5 -5.77 26.30 24.87
CA THR A 5 -4.99 26.01 23.66
C THR A 5 -5.99 25.77 22.53
N THR A 6 -6.20 26.78 21.69
CA THR A 6 -6.97 26.64 20.46
C THR A 6 -6.22 25.69 19.54
N THR A 7 -6.60 24.41 19.53
CA THR A 7 -6.12 23.43 18.56
C THR A 7 -6.68 23.82 17.20
N HIS A 8 -5.87 24.56 16.46
CA HIS A 8 -6.22 24.96 15.10
C HIS A 8 -6.18 23.74 14.15
N PRO A 9 -7.05 23.70 13.12
CA PRO A 9 -7.13 22.56 12.21
C PRO A 9 -5.81 22.32 11.45
N LEU A 10 -5.46 21.04 11.26
CA LEU A 10 -4.28 20.57 10.52
C LEU A 10 -4.47 20.80 9.02
N PRO A 11 -3.47 21.24 8.25
CA PRO A 11 -3.68 21.59 6.85
C PRO A 11 -3.94 20.38 5.95
N LEU A 12 -4.61 20.60 4.81
CA LEU A 12 -4.63 19.66 3.69
C LEU A 12 -3.35 19.75 2.86
N ALA A 13 -2.78 18.62 2.47
CA ALA A 13 -1.63 18.53 1.58
C ALA A 13 -2.08 18.38 0.12
N ILE A 14 -1.82 19.37 -0.73
CA ILE A 14 -2.15 19.32 -2.16
C ILE A 14 -0.89 18.97 -2.94
N THR A 15 -0.84 17.82 -3.62
CA THR A 15 0.31 17.49 -4.46
C THR A 15 0.20 18.14 -5.83
N MET A 16 1.31 18.68 -6.34
CA MET A 16 1.37 19.39 -7.64
C MET A 16 0.99 18.52 -8.85
N GLY A 17 1.13 17.20 -8.72
CA GLY A 17 0.98 16.27 -9.84
C GLY A 17 2.17 16.32 -10.80
N ASP A 18 1.94 16.01 -12.07
CA ASP A 18 2.94 16.12 -13.12
C ASP A 18 3.18 17.59 -13.49
N PRO A 19 4.41 18.14 -13.31
CA PRO A 19 4.71 19.53 -13.61
C PRO A 19 4.66 19.88 -15.10
N ALA A 20 4.72 18.89 -16.00
CA ALA A 20 4.55 19.08 -17.44
C ALA A 20 3.06 18.99 -17.86
N GLY A 21 2.16 18.62 -16.95
CA GLY A 21 0.71 18.59 -17.15
C GLY A 21 0.00 19.84 -16.64
N ILE A 22 -1.33 19.76 -16.55
CA ILE A 22 -2.18 20.86 -16.08
C ILE A 22 -2.23 21.06 -14.56
N GLY A 23 -1.63 20.14 -13.78
CA GLY A 23 -1.68 20.16 -12.30
C GLY A 23 -1.29 21.51 -11.69
N PRO A 24 -0.14 22.09 -12.06
CA PRO A 24 0.26 23.43 -11.60
C PRO A 24 -0.75 24.54 -11.96
N GLU A 25 -1.33 24.52 -13.16
CA GLU A 25 -2.29 25.53 -13.63
C GLU A 25 -3.59 25.49 -12.83
N ILE A 26 -4.15 24.29 -12.61
CA ILE A 26 -5.41 24.14 -11.87
C ILE A 26 -5.23 24.50 -10.39
N ILE A 27 -4.07 24.22 -9.80
CA ILE A 27 -3.74 24.63 -8.43
C ILE A 27 -3.68 26.16 -8.34
N ALA A 28 -3.01 26.83 -9.28
CA ALA A 28 -2.92 28.27 -9.30
C ALA A 28 -4.30 28.94 -9.45
N LYS A 29 -5.14 28.44 -10.37
CA LYS A 29 -6.52 28.95 -10.56
C LYS A 29 -7.40 28.72 -9.34
N TRP A 30 -7.36 27.52 -8.77
CA TRP A 30 -8.12 27.20 -7.56
C TRP A 30 -7.67 28.07 -6.38
N ALA A 31 -6.35 28.18 -6.15
CA ALA A 31 -5.79 28.96 -5.05
C ALA A 31 -6.10 30.45 -5.17
N MET A 32 -6.14 31.00 -6.40
CA MET A 32 -6.56 32.38 -6.63
C MET A 32 -7.99 32.62 -6.13
N GLY A 33 -8.93 31.71 -6.44
CA GLY A 33 -10.30 31.80 -5.95
C GLY A 33 -10.41 31.56 -4.44
N ALA A 34 -9.65 30.60 -3.91
CA ALA A 34 -9.65 30.25 -2.49
C ALA A 34 -9.10 31.39 -1.61
N LEU A 35 -8.05 32.07 -2.06
CA LEU A 35 -7.39 33.15 -1.31
C LEU A 35 -8.04 34.53 -1.54
N ALA A 36 -8.94 34.65 -2.52
CA ALA A 36 -9.67 35.88 -2.79
C ALA A 36 -10.86 36.10 -1.81
N GLY A 37 -10.59 36.70 -0.65
CA GLY A 37 -11.58 37.37 0.22
C GLY A 37 -12.54 36.47 1.03
N ASN A 38 -12.74 36.80 2.32
CA ASN A 38 -13.75 36.37 3.33
C ASN A 38 -14.35 34.94 3.35
N ARG A 39 -13.98 34.02 2.46
CA ARG A 39 -14.31 32.60 2.57
C ARG A 39 -13.39 31.96 3.58
N HIS A 40 -13.97 31.24 4.52
CA HIS A 40 -13.20 30.35 5.36
C HIS A 40 -12.71 29.21 4.48
N VAL A 41 -11.40 29.11 4.27
CA VAL A 41 -10.78 28.00 3.56
C VAL A 41 -10.05 27.16 4.60
N HIS A 42 -10.30 25.86 4.59
CA HIS A 42 -9.53 24.92 5.38
C HIS A 42 -8.03 25.17 5.13
N PRO A 43 -7.18 25.30 6.17
CA PRO A 43 -5.74 25.46 5.95
C PRO A 43 -5.21 24.40 4.99
N PHE A 44 -4.31 24.79 4.09
CA PHE A 44 -3.72 23.89 3.09
C PHE A 44 -2.28 24.28 2.78
N ILE A 45 -1.53 23.34 2.21
CA ILE A 45 -0.18 23.54 1.69
C ILE A 45 0.00 22.78 0.38
N VAL A 46 0.68 23.39 -0.59
CA VAL A 46 1.01 22.72 -1.84
C VAL A 46 2.39 22.07 -1.74
N LEU A 47 2.49 20.79 -2.08
CA LEU A 47 3.75 20.06 -2.20
C LEU A 47 4.14 20.02 -3.68
N GLY A 48 5.20 20.72 -4.03
CA GLY A 48 5.58 20.93 -5.43
C GLY A 48 6.90 21.65 -5.60
N ASP A 49 7.21 21.99 -6.85
CA ASP A 49 8.32 22.86 -7.18
C ASP A 49 7.86 24.33 -7.15
N VAL A 50 8.48 25.15 -6.30
CA VAL A 50 8.11 26.57 -6.14
C VAL A 50 8.20 27.33 -7.46
N GLY A 51 9.25 27.08 -8.25
CA GLY A 51 9.46 27.74 -9.54
C GLY A 51 8.39 27.37 -10.57
N THR A 52 7.96 26.11 -10.60
CA THR A 52 6.90 25.60 -11.49
C THR A 52 5.56 26.23 -11.15
N LEU A 53 5.20 26.29 -9.87
CA LEU A 53 3.96 26.92 -9.43
C LEU A 53 3.97 28.44 -9.67
N GLN A 54 5.12 29.10 -9.51
CA GLN A 54 5.28 30.53 -9.88
C GLN A 54 5.02 30.76 -11.37
N ARG A 55 5.60 29.92 -12.24
CA ARG A 55 5.37 30.00 -13.70
C ARG A 55 3.90 29.72 -14.05
N ALA A 56 3.28 28.74 -13.41
CA ALA A 56 1.88 28.43 -13.61
C ALA A 56 0.95 29.58 -13.19
N ALA A 57 1.20 30.21 -12.04
CA ALA A 57 0.47 31.40 -11.59
C ALA A 57 0.59 32.56 -12.59
N ALA A 58 1.80 32.84 -13.08
CA ALA A 58 2.01 33.85 -14.12
C ALA A 58 1.27 33.52 -15.43
N MET A 59 1.33 32.26 -15.86
CA MET A 59 0.69 31.76 -17.08
C MET A 59 -0.83 31.93 -17.07
N VAL A 60 -1.48 31.64 -15.94
CA VAL A 60 -2.94 31.78 -15.81
C VAL A 60 -3.37 33.20 -15.41
N GLY A 61 -2.43 34.14 -15.29
CA GLY A 61 -2.70 35.51 -14.86
C GLY A 61 -3.16 35.64 -13.40
N ALA A 62 -2.85 34.66 -12.55
CA ALA A 62 -3.21 34.68 -11.14
C ALA A 62 -2.25 35.60 -10.36
N PRO A 63 -2.73 36.64 -9.66
CA PRO A 63 -1.90 37.55 -8.87
C PRO A 63 -1.49 36.92 -7.53
N LEU A 64 -1.01 35.68 -7.56
CA LEU A 64 -0.65 34.90 -6.37
C LEU A 64 0.81 35.15 -5.99
N GLN A 65 1.04 35.55 -4.73
CA GLN A 65 2.36 35.47 -4.13
C GLN A 65 2.58 34.05 -3.62
N LEU A 66 3.71 33.43 -3.94
CA LEU A 66 4.06 32.11 -3.43
C LEU A 66 5.03 32.27 -2.26
N ARG A 67 4.77 31.54 -1.17
CA ARG A 67 5.63 31.52 0.02
C ARG A 67 6.19 30.12 0.19
N ALA A 68 7.51 29.99 0.08
CA ALA A 68 8.18 28.75 0.42
C ALA A 68 8.05 28.50 1.94
N VAL A 69 7.72 27.28 2.31
CA VAL A 69 7.51 26.80 3.68
C VAL A 69 8.47 25.65 3.95
N GLY A 70 9.06 25.62 5.14
CA GLY A 70 9.96 24.54 5.57
C GLY A 70 9.23 23.24 5.92
N ASP A 71 10.02 22.19 6.22
CA ASP A 71 9.50 20.85 6.53
C ASP A 71 8.65 20.77 7.80
N ASP A 72 8.77 21.75 8.70
CA ASP A 72 7.98 21.90 9.92
C ASP A 72 6.63 22.60 9.69
N LEU A 73 6.32 22.94 8.43
CA LEU A 73 5.13 23.70 8.01
C LEU A 73 5.03 25.09 8.64
N HIS A 74 6.11 25.59 9.24
CA HIS A 74 6.14 26.88 9.91
C HIS A 74 5.97 28.03 8.92
N GLY A 75 5.16 29.02 9.27
CA GLY A 75 4.84 30.15 8.39
C GLY A 75 3.77 29.86 7.33
N MET A 76 3.29 28.62 7.19
CA MET A 76 2.19 28.28 6.25
C MET A 76 0.93 29.11 6.55
N ARG A 77 0.52 29.21 7.82
CA ARG A 77 -0.69 29.97 8.20
C ARG A 77 -0.55 31.45 7.97
N GLU A 78 0.64 32.00 8.26
CA GLU A 78 0.94 33.40 7.99
C GLU A 78 0.84 33.68 6.49
N ALA A 79 1.36 32.79 5.64
CA ALA A 79 1.23 32.89 4.19
C ALA A 79 -0.24 32.96 3.77
N LEU A 80 -1.07 32.02 4.25
CA LEU A 80 -2.51 32.00 3.95
C LEU A 80 -3.21 33.29 4.41
N GLN A 81 -2.90 33.79 5.61
CA GLN A 81 -3.46 35.04 6.14
C GLN A 81 -3.07 36.27 5.30
N GLN A 82 -1.90 36.24 4.68
CA GLN A 82 -1.43 37.27 3.75
C GLN A 82 -1.96 37.10 2.32
N GLY A 83 -2.82 36.10 2.07
CA GLY A 83 -3.31 35.77 0.73
C GLY A 83 -2.23 35.17 -0.19
N ALA A 84 -1.14 34.64 0.39
CA ALA A 84 -0.09 33.95 -0.33
C ALA A 84 -0.32 32.43 -0.35
N LEU A 85 0.13 31.78 -1.43
CA LEU A 85 0.10 30.35 -1.61
C LEU A 85 1.29 29.69 -0.89
N PRO A 86 1.09 28.97 0.23
CA PRO A 86 2.17 28.23 0.89
C PRO A 86 2.58 27.02 0.05
N VAL A 87 3.88 26.89 -0.19
CA VAL A 87 4.47 25.78 -0.95
C VAL A 87 5.61 25.15 -0.18
N LEU A 88 5.55 23.84 0.03
CA LEU A 88 6.69 23.03 0.47
C LEU A 88 7.42 22.49 -0.77
N GLN A 89 8.71 22.81 -0.88
CA GLN A 89 9.56 22.31 -1.95
C GLN A 89 9.80 20.81 -1.76
N ALA A 90 8.97 19.98 -2.38
CA ALA A 90 8.94 18.53 -2.14
C ALA A 90 9.75 17.71 -3.16
N CYS A 91 10.36 18.37 -4.14
CA CYS A 91 11.18 17.74 -5.17
C CYS A 91 12.42 18.59 -5.49
N THR A 92 13.38 18.00 -6.20
CA THR A 92 14.51 18.75 -6.75
C THR A 92 14.01 19.89 -7.64
N PRO A 93 14.57 21.10 -7.54
CA PRO A 93 14.18 22.22 -8.38
C PRO A 93 14.18 21.88 -9.87
N LEU A 94 13.06 22.16 -10.53
CA LEU A 94 12.88 21.84 -11.94
C LEU A 94 13.37 22.99 -12.84
N PRO A 95 13.99 22.67 -13.99
CA PRO A 95 14.46 23.69 -14.90
C PRO A 95 13.28 24.42 -15.55
N ALA A 96 13.49 25.70 -15.89
CA ALA A 96 12.44 26.55 -16.44
C ALA A 96 11.98 26.13 -17.85
N ASP A 97 12.77 25.32 -18.55
CA ASP A 97 12.54 24.83 -19.91
C ASP A 97 11.94 23.41 -19.98
N LEU A 98 11.40 22.90 -18.86
CA LEU A 98 10.68 21.62 -18.83
C LEU A 98 9.56 21.63 -19.90
N PRO A 99 9.52 20.65 -20.81
CA PRO A 99 8.59 20.69 -21.94
C PRO A 99 7.16 20.40 -21.49
N MET A 100 6.29 21.41 -21.58
CA MET A 100 4.86 21.25 -21.30
C MET A 100 4.20 20.27 -22.29
N GLY A 101 3.29 19.46 -21.77
CA GLY A 101 2.52 18.51 -22.57
C GLY A 101 3.30 17.32 -23.11
N ARG A 102 4.50 17.04 -22.56
CA ARG A 102 5.36 15.94 -23.00
C ARG A 102 5.80 15.08 -21.83
N VAL A 103 5.95 13.79 -22.10
CA VAL A 103 6.51 12.83 -21.15
C VAL A 103 7.97 13.21 -20.86
N ASP A 104 8.29 13.45 -19.60
CA ASP A 104 9.66 13.74 -19.13
C ASP A 104 9.93 13.02 -17.80
N ALA A 105 11.08 12.36 -17.71
CA ALA A 105 11.48 11.62 -16.50
C ALA A 105 11.64 12.54 -15.28
N ARG A 106 12.07 13.79 -15.47
CA ARG A 106 12.21 14.78 -14.37
C ARG A 106 10.83 15.13 -13.81
N ALA A 107 9.83 15.24 -14.68
CA ALA A 107 8.46 15.50 -14.29
C ALA A 107 7.86 14.33 -13.49
N GLY A 108 8.08 13.10 -13.96
CA GLY A 108 7.70 11.88 -13.22
C GLY A 108 8.36 11.78 -11.84
N ALA A 109 9.67 12.05 -11.76
CA ALA A 109 10.40 12.02 -10.50
C ALA A 109 9.87 13.07 -9.50
N ALA A 110 9.57 14.28 -9.98
CA ALA A 110 9.00 15.34 -9.16
C ALA A 110 7.60 15.00 -8.65
N ALA A 111 6.71 14.51 -9.52
CA ALA A 111 5.37 14.08 -9.14
C ALA A 111 5.41 12.99 -8.06
N HIS A 112 6.28 11.99 -8.25
CA HIS A 112 6.50 10.93 -7.28
C HIS A 112 6.99 11.47 -5.93
N ALA A 113 8.00 12.34 -5.92
CA ALA A 113 8.54 12.92 -4.69
C ALA A 113 7.47 13.73 -3.91
N CYS A 114 6.60 14.47 -4.61
CA CYS A 114 5.51 15.20 -3.98
C CYS A 114 4.49 14.26 -3.31
N VAL A 115 4.11 13.17 -3.97
CA VAL A 115 3.19 12.16 -3.41
C VAL A 115 3.82 11.47 -2.22
N GLN A 116 5.08 11.05 -2.33
CA GLN A 116 5.85 10.46 -1.24
C GLN A 116 5.86 11.40 -0.03
N ARG A 117 6.24 12.66 -0.21
CA ARG A 117 6.30 13.62 0.90
C ARG A 117 4.92 13.88 1.54
N ALA A 118 3.84 13.91 0.75
CA ALA A 118 2.49 14.07 1.28
C ALA A 118 2.08 12.87 2.16
N ILE A 119 2.43 11.65 1.75
CA ILE A 119 2.19 10.43 2.54
C ILE A 119 2.94 10.50 3.87
N ASP A 120 4.20 10.91 3.85
CA ASP A 120 5.02 11.02 5.07
C ASP A 120 4.40 12.01 6.07
N LEU A 121 3.93 13.16 5.59
CA LEU A 121 3.26 14.14 6.44
C LEU A 121 1.93 13.61 6.99
N ALA A 122 1.17 12.86 6.19
CA ALA A 122 -0.11 12.31 6.61
C ALA A 122 0.06 11.20 7.66
N LEU A 123 1.03 10.30 7.45
CA LEU A 123 1.39 9.26 8.43
C LEU A 123 1.94 9.85 9.73
N ALA A 124 2.65 10.98 9.66
CA ALA A 124 3.12 11.72 10.83
C ALA A 124 2.01 12.52 11.55
N GLY A 125 0.79 12.59 11.00
CA GLY A 125 -0.30 13.40 11.56
C GLY A 125 -0.09 14.91 11.41
N SER A 126 0.80 15.35 10.52
CA SER A 126 1.10 16.77 10.28
C SER A 126 0.08 17.44 9.34
N VAL A 127 -0.72 16.65 8.62
CA VAL A 127 -1.74 17.11 7.67
C VAL A 127 -3.04 16.33 7.90
N ALA A 128 -4.19 16.95 7.65
CA ALA A 128 -5.50 16.32 7.84
C ALA A 128 -5.88 15.36 6.71
N GLY A 129 -5.25 15.49 5.55
CA GLY A 129 -5.53 14.68 4.37
C GLY A 129 -4.71 15.12 3.16
N ILE A 130 -4.75 14.31 2.10
CA ILE A 130 -4.03 14.52 0.86
C ILE A 130 -5.03 14.75 -0.28
N VAL A 131 -4.81 15.79 -1.08
CA VAL A 131 -5.53 16.05 -2.32
C VAL A 131 -4.51 15.96 -3.45
N THR A 132 -4.74 15.06 -4.42
CA THR A 132 -3.75 14.86 -5.49
C THR A 132 -4.21 15.47 -6.81
N ALA A 133 -3.37 16.33 -7.39
CA ALA A 133 -3.47 16.72 -8.80
C ALA A 133 -3.00 15.57 -9.72
N PRO A 134 -3.28 15.62 -11.05
CA PRO A 134 -3.06 14.48 -11.92
C PRO A 134 -1.58 14.24 -12.19
N LEU A 135 -1.18 12.96 -12.31
CA LEU A 135 0.18 12.56 -12.71
C LEU A 135 0.16 11.66 -13.96
N HIS A 136 1.29 11.58 -14.68
CA HIS A 136 1.40 10.79 -15.90
C HIS A 136 2.15 9.47 -15.68
N LYS A 137 1.50 8.35 -16.00
CA LYS A 137 2.06 6.99 -15.77
C LYS A 137 3.35 6.75 -16.55
N GLU A 138 3.42 7.21 -17.80
CA GLU A 138 4.64 7.04 -18.61
C GLU A 138 5.79 7.92 -18.12
N ALA A 139 5.48 9.09 -17.55
CA ALA A 139 6.51 9.95 -16.96
C ALA A 139 7.09 9.32 -15.69
N LEU A 140 6.23 8.73 -14.84
CA LEU A 140 6.66 7.91 -13.71
C LEU A 140 7.57 6.75 -14.16
N ARG A 141 7.16 6.00 -15.19
CA ARG A 141 7.97 4.90 -15.74
C ARG A 141 9.31 5.39 -16.28
N ALA A 142 9.33 6.51 -17.01
CA ALA A 142 10.55 7.13 -17.51
C ALA A 142 11.48 7.58 -16.37
N ALA A 143 10.92 7.94 -15.21
CA ALA A 143 11.65 8.25 -13.98
C ALA A 143 12.14 6.99 -13.21
N GLY A 144 11.90 5.78 -13.72
CA GLY A 144 12.24 4.53 -13.04
C GLY A 144 11.25 4.12 -11.93
N VAL A 145 10.14 4.84 -11.76
CA VAL A 145 9.11 4.54 -10.76
C VAL A 145 8.28 3.33 -11.22
N ARG A 146 8.09 2.37 -10.33
CA ARG A 146 7.48 1.07 -10.64
C ARG A 146 5.98 1.03 -10.46
N HIS A 147 5.46 1.91 -9.61
CA HIS A 147 4.05 2.01 -9.31
C HIS A 147 3.24 2.42 -10.54
N PRO A 148 2.09 1.76 -10.80
CA PRO A 148 1.24 2.10 -11.93
C PRO A 148 0.44 3.39 -11.73
N GLY A 149 0.35 3.93 -10.50
CA GLY A 149 -0.37 5.16 -10.21
C GLY A 149 -0.35 5.57 -8.73
N HIS A 150 -1.18 6.55 -8.39
CA HIS A 150 -1.31 7.09 -7.03
C HIS A 150 -1.72 6.04 -6.01
N THR A 151 -2.75 5.26 -6.32
CA THR A 151 -3.40 4.35 -5.37
C THR A 151 -2.42 3.29 -4.87
N GLU A 152 -1.59 2.77 -5.76
CA GLU A 152 -0.59 1.75 -5.43
C GLU A 152 0.58 2.32 -4.62
N MET A 153 1.03 3.55 -4.94
CA MET A 153 2.03 4.26 -4.12
C MET A 153 1.52 4.49 -2.69
N LEU A 154 0.25 4.89 -2.57
CA LEU A 154 -0.41 5.17 -1.29
C LEU A 154 -0.56 3.89 -0.47
N ALA A 155 -1.04 2.81 -1.07
CA ALA A 155 -1.27 1.54 -0.41
C ALA A 155 0.03 0.91 0.11
N GLU A 156 1.06 0.84 -0.75
CA GLU A 156 2.37 0.26 -0.38
C GLU A 156 3.00 1.04 0.78
N ARG A 157 3.02 2.39 0.67
CA ARG A 157 3.69 3.21 1.68
C ARG A 157 2.89 3.34 2.98
N ALA A 158 1.56 3.27 2.92
CA ALA A 158 0.72 3.21 4.10
C ALA A 158 0.64 1.81 4.72
N GLY A 159 1.25 0.79 4.10
CA GLY A 159 1.23 -0.59 4.58
C GLY A 159 -0.16 -1.21 4.62
N THR A 160 -1.07 -0.77 3.74
CA THR A 160 -2.46 -1.29 3.71
C THR A 160 -2.72 -2.09 2.44
N THR A 161 -3.28 -3.27 2.63
CA THR A 161 -3.77 -4.14 1.56
C THR A 161 -5.28 -4.03 1.37
N GLU A 162 -5.99 -3.37 2.29
CA GLU A 162 -7.44 -3.21 2.27
C GLU A 162 -7.84 -1.78 1.89
N PHE A 163 -7.83 -1.50 0.59
CA PHE A 163 -8.33 -0.24 0.06
C PHE A 163 -9.36 -0.46 -1.05
N ALA A 164 -10.21 0.55 -1.26
CA ALA A 164 -11.15 0.58 -2.38
C ALA A 164 -11.24 1.98 -2.98
N MET A 165 -11.66 2.01 -4.24
CA MET A 165 -12.02 3.24 -4.92
C MET A 165 -13.47 3.59 -4.57
N MET A 166 -13.66 4.83 -4.15
CA MET A 166 -14.97 5.45 -4.03
C MET A 166 -15.01 6.66 -4.97
N LEU A 167 -16.09 6.81 -5.72
CA LEU A 167 -16.39 8.03 -6.45
C LEU A 167 -17.52 8.76 -5.73
N ALA A 168 -17.34 10.06 -5.49
CA ALA A 168 -18.32 10.88 -4.80
C ALA A 168 -18.55 12.21 -5.52
N ASN A 169 -19.78 12.72 -5.44
CA ASN A 169 -20.12 14.10 -5.74
C ASN A 169 -21.08 14.62 -4.64
N GLY A 170 -21.70 15.78 -4.85
CA GLY A 170 -22.64 16.35 -3.88
C GLY A 170 -23.91 15.52 -3.64
N GLU A 171 -24.29 14.65 -4.59
CA GLU A 171 -25.54 13.88 -4.54
C GLU A 171 -25.34 12.39 -4.23
N LEU A 172 -24.23 11.79 -4.67
CA LEU A 172 -23.97 10.35 -4.59
C LEU A 172 -22.57 10.06 -4.05
N ARG A 173 -22.49 8.98 -3.28
CA ARG A 173 -21.24 8.29 -2.93
C ARG A 173 -21.36 6.84 -3.38
N VAL A 174 -20.39 6.37 -4.16
CA VAL A 174 -20.39 5.02 -4.70
C VAL A 174 -19.04 4.37 -4.51
N LEU A 175 -19.02 3.23 -3.80
CA LEU A 175 -17.84 2.40 -3.62
C LEU A 175 -17.93 1.17 -4.53
N LEU A 176 -16.80 0.75 -5.10
CA LEU A 176 -16.77 -0.33 -6.09
C LEU A 176 -16.17 -1.60 -5.48
N VAL A 177 -16.83 -2.74 -5.71
CA VAL A 177 -16.30 -4.08 -5.37
C VAL A 177 -15.10 -4.40 -6.26
N SER A 178 -15.22 -4.10 -7.55
CA SER A 178 -14.17 -4.25 -8.56
C SER A 178 -14.01 -3.00 -9.42
N ILE A 179 -12.78 -2.74 -9.87
CA ILE A 179 -12.40 -1.53 -10.63
C ILE A 179 -12.11 -1.86 -12.10
N HIS A 180 -10.86 -1.69 -12.55
CA HIS A 180 -10.42 -1.90 -13.94
C HIS A 180 -10.26 -3.39 -14.29
N LEU A 181 -11.36 -4.12 -14.37
CA LEU A 181 -11.43 -5.51 -14.83
C LEU A 181 -12.24 -5.62 -16.13
N SER A 182 -12.04 -6.71 -16.90
CA SER A 182 -13.00 -7.07 -17.94
C SER A 182 -14.35 -7.38 -17.28
N LEU A 183 -15.47 -7.15 -17.98
CA LEU A 183 -16.80 -7.40 -17.38
C LEU A 183 -16.96 -8.84 -16.88
N ARG A 184 -16.39 -9.81 -17.60
CA ARG A 184 -16.37 -11.22 -17.18
C ARG A 184 -15.62 -11.42 -15.87
N ASP A 185 -14.44 -10.82 -15.74
CA ASP A 185 -13.63 -10.96 -14.53
C ASP A 185 -14.22 -10.15 -13.36
N ALA A 186 -14.93 -9.06 -13.65
CA ALA A 186 -15.70 -8.29 -12.66
C ALA A 186 -16.84 -9.13 -12.07
N ILE A 187 -17.58 -9.88 -12.90
CA ILE A 187 -18.59 -10.84 -12.43
C ILE A 187 -17.92 -11.91 -11.53
N ALA A 188 -16.80 -12.48 -11.97
CA ALA A 188 -16.06 -13.47 -11.17
C ALA A 188 -15.49 -12.91 -9.86
N ALA A 189 -15.27 -11.60 -9.78
CA ALA A 189 -14.78 -10.92 -8.59
C ALA A 189 -15.85 -10.73 -7.51
N VAL A 190 -17.13 -10.97 -7.81
CA VAL A 190 -18.22 -10.96 -6.82
C VAL A 190 -18.13 -12.24 -5.99
N THR A 191 -17.37 -12.15 -4.89
CA THR A 191 -17.16 -13.22 -3.92
C THR A 191 -17.61 -12.75 -2.54
N PRO A 192 -18.01 -13.66 -1.61
CA PRO A 192 -18.48 -13.25 -0.29
C PRO A 192 -17.47 -12.36 0.46
N GLN A 193 -16.17 -12.65 0.29
CA GLN A 193 -15.08 -11.90 0.90
C GLN A 193 -14.95 -10.50 0.31
N ASN A 194 -15.05 -10.37 -1.01
CA ASN A 194 -14.95 -9.07 -1.69
C ASN A 194 -16.17 -8.18 -1.39
N GLU A 195 -17.38 -8.76 -1.36
CA GLU A 195 -18.60 -8.05 -0.98
C GLU A 195 -18.51 -7.53 0.46
N LEU A 196 -18.20 -8.40 1.41
CA LEU A 196 -18.13 -8.01 2.82
C LEU A 196 -17.05 -6.95 3.06
N ARG A 197 -15.90 -7.08 2.40
CA ARG A 197 -14.84 -6.05 2.42
C ARG A 197 -15.35 -4.70 1.89
N ALA A 198 -16.04 -4.70 0.75
CA ALA A 198 -16.56 -3.49 0.14
C ALA A 198 -17.61 -2.81 1.04
N ILE A 199 -18.52 -3.58 1.64
CA ILE A 199 -19.54 -3.08 2.58
C ILE A 199 -18.88 -2.44 3.81
N ARG A 200 -17.88 -3.09 4.40
CA ARG A 200 -17.12 -2.54 5.55
C ARG A 200 -16.39 -1.26 5.17
N LEU A 201 -15.74 -1.22 4.02
CA LEU A 201 -15.07 -0.01 3.52
C LEU A 201 -16.07 1.12 3.29
N ALA A 202 -17.25 0.83 2.72
CA ALA A 202 -18.29 1.83 2.48
C ALA A 202 -18.83 2.42 3.79
N HIS A 203 -19.04 1.57 4.79
CA HIS A 203 -19.39 2.01 6.14
C HIS A 203 -18.31 2.92 6.75
N ARG A 204 -17.03 2.51 6.68
CA ARG A 204 -15.89 3.32 7.15
C ARG A 204 -15.80 4.67 6.45
N ALA A 205 -16.02 4.71 5.13
CA ALA A 205 -16.00 5.96 4.37
C ALA A 205 -17.06 6.95 4.88
N CYS A 206 -18.28 6.50 5.11
CA CYS A 206 -19.36 7.34 5.64
C CYS A 206 -19.08 7.84 7.06
N ARG A 207 -18.49 6.99 7.91
CA ARG A 207 -18.03 7.41 9.24
C ARG A 207 -16.98 8.52 9.15
N ALA A 208 -16.07 8.46 8.17
CA ALA A 208 -15.10 9.51 7.91
C ALA A 208 -15.74 10.81 7.40
N TYR A 209 -16.91 10.74 6.75
CA TYR A 209 -17.76 11.91 6.47
C TYR A 209 -18.56 12.43 7.68
N GLY A 210 -18.40 11.82 8.86
CA GLY A 210 -19.12 12.21 10.07
C GLY A 210 -20.54 11.66 10.16
N ILE A 211 -20.92 10.75 9.27
CA ILE A 211 -22.24 10.10 9.30
C ILE A 211 -22.24 9.08 10.43
N ALA A 212 -22.92 9.38 11.53
CA ALA A 212 -22.89 8.56 12.74
C ALA A 212 -23.44 7.14 12.51
N HIS A 213 -24.52 7.01 11.73
CA HIS A 213 -25.17 5.74 11.43
C HIS A 213 -25.29 5.57 9.91
N PRO A 214 -24.21 5.15 9.21
CA PRO A 214 -24.24 5.01 7.77
C PRO A 214 -25.22 3.95 7.28
N ARG A 215 -26.10 4.34 6.36
CA ARG A 215 -26.99 3.46 5.60
C ARG A 215 -26.30 3.05 4.30
N VAL A 216 -25.83 1.80 4.24
CA VAL A 216 -25.11 1.25 3.10
C VAL A 216 -26.09 0.47 2.23
N ALA A 217 -26.32 0.94 1.00
CA ALA A 217 -27.03 0.14 0.00
C ALA A 217 -26.05 -0.70 -0.81
N VAL A 218 -26.40 -1.96 -1.07
CA VAL A 218 -25.62 -2.83 -1.95
C VAL A 218 -26.43 -3.09 -3.22
N ALA A 219 -25.87 -2.73 -4.37
CA ALA A 219 -26.48 -3.03 -5.67
C ALA A 219 -26.36 -4.53 -5.96
N GLY A 220 -27.37 -5.10 -6.62
CA GLY A 220 -27.29 -6.43 -7.20
C GLY A 220 -26.34 -6.46 -8.39
N LEU A 221 -25.75 -7.61 -8.67
CA LEU A 221 -24.94 -7.85 -9.87
C LEU A 221 -25.83 -7.98 -11.10
N ASN A 222 -26.89 -8.78 -11.01
CA ASN A 222 -27.78 -9.05 -12.13
C ASN A 222 -28.89 -7.99 -12.22
N PRO A 223 -29.49 -7.81 -13.41
CA PRO A 223 -30.74 -7.05 -13.54
C PRO A 223 -31.77 -7.49 -12.51
N HIS A 224 -32.46 -6.53 -11.92
CA HIS A 224 -33.47 -6.77 -10.87
C HIS A 224 -32.93 -7.57 -9.67
N ALA A 225 -31.62 -7.51 -9.39
CA ALA A 225 -30.97 -8.31 -8.35
C ALA A 225 -31.26 -9.83 -8.48
N GLY A 226 -31.29 -10.32 -9.72
CA GLY A 226 -31.44 -11.74 -10.04
C GLY A 226 -32.89 -12.22 -10.15
N GLU A 227 -33.89 -11.40 -9.79
CA GLU A 227 -35.33 -11.71 -9.92
C GLU A 227 -35.69 -13.10 -9.38
N GLY A 228 -35.41 -13.34 -8.09
CA GLY A 228 -35.67 -14.64 -7.46
C GLY A 228 -34.88 -15.83 -8.05
N GLY A 229 -33.84 -15.55 -8.83
CA GLY A 229 -32.91 -16.53 -9.40
C GLY A 229 -33.07 -16.69 -10.91
N LEU A 230 -34.07 -16.00 -11.49
CA LEU A 230 -34.39 -16.07 -12.91
C LEU A 230 -33.29 -15.47 -13.80
N PHE A 231 -32.61 -14.42 -13.34
CA PHE A 231 -31.59 -13.69 -14.11
C PHE A 231 -30.15 -13.94 -13.63
N GLY A 232 -29.96 -14.96 -12.79
CA GLY A 232 -28.70 -15.23 -12.12
C GLY A 232 -28.90 -15.41 -10.62
N ARG A 233 -27.92 -16.04 -9.96
CA ARG A 233 -28.02 -16.42 -8.54
C ARG A 233 -26.98 -15.76 -7.65
N GLU A 234 -26.01 -15.06 -8.23
CA GLU A 234 -24.93 -14.37 -7.52
C GLU A 234 -25.47 -13.41 -6.44
N ASP A 235 -26.60 -12.74 -6.72
CA ASP A 235 -27.28 -11.87 -5.77
C ASP A 235 -27.75 -12.59 -4.50
N GLN A 236 -28.27 -13.81 -4.65
CA GLN A 236 -28.80 -14.61 -3.54
C GLN A 236 -27.74 -15.46 -2.85
N ASP A 237 -26.84 -16.03 -3.65
CA ASP A 237 -25.88 -17.02 -3.18
C ASP A 237 -24.60 -16.37 -2.63
N THR A 238 -24.29 -15.14 -3.07
CA THR A 238 -23.05 -14.43 -2.69
C THR A 238 -23.33 -13.09 -2.02
N ILE A 239 -24.09 -12.20 -2.66
CA ILE A 239 -24.26 -10.82 -2.18
C ILE A 239 -25.15 -10.75 -0.93
N ALA A 240 -26.33 -11.38 -0.94
CA ALA A 240 -27.24 -11.38 0.20
C ALA A 240 -26.61 -11.97 1.49
N PRO A 241 -25.84 -13.08 1.45
CA PRO A 241 -25.09 -13.56 2.60
C PRO A 241 -24.05 -12.56 3.13
N ALA A 242 -23.34 -11.84 2.25
CA ALA A 242 -22.37 -10.82 2.65
C ALA A 242 -23.05 -9.63 3.33
N ILE A 243 -24.21 -9.20 2.84
CA ILE A 243 -25.06 -8.18 3.50
C ILE A 243 -25.50 -8.67 4.89
N ALA A 244 -25.95 -9.91 5.00
CA ALA A 244 -26.35 -10.49 6.29
C ALA A 244 -25.18 -10.56 7.28
N ALA A 245 -23.98 -10.93 6.82
CA ALA A 245 -22.76 -10.91 7.62
C ALA A 245 -22.41 -9.49 8.10
N ALA A 246 -22.46 -8.48 7.22
CA ALA A 246 -22.23 -7.09 7.59
C ALA A 246 -23.27 -6.58 8.62
N ARG A 247 -24.54 -6.99 8.48
CA ARG A 247 -25.59 -6.65 9.46
C ARG A 247 -25.34 -7.29 10.82
N ALA A 248 -24.80 -8.52 10.86
CA ALA A 248 -24.40 -9.16 12.10
C ALA A 248 -23.26 -8.40 12.81
N GLU A 249 -22.47 -7.63 12.08
CA GLU A 249 -21.44 -6.71 12.61
C GLU A 249 -22.00 -5.34 13.03
N GLY A 250 -23.31 -5.13 12.91
CA GLY A 250 -23.97 -3.86 13.25
C GLY A 250 -23.93 -2.81 12.15
N ILE A 251 -23.52 -3.16 10.92
CA ILE A 251 -23.58 -2.26 9.77
C ILE A 251 -25.02 -2.24 9.25
N ASP A 252 -25.59 -1.05 9.09
CA ASP A 252 -26.91 -0.87 8.45
C ASP A 252 -26.78 -1.03 6.92
N ALA A 253 -26.54 -2.28 6.50
CA ALA A 253 -26.43 -2.68 5.11
C ALA A 253 -27.75 -3.27 4.61
N THR A 254 -28.22 -2.84 3.44
CA THR A 254 -29.46 -3.33 2.82
C THR A 254 -29.27 -3.64 1.33
N GLY A 255 -30.05 -4.59 0.82
CA GLY A 255 -29.98 -5.08 -0.57
C GLY A 255 -30.04 -6.61 -0.64
N PRO A 256 -29.61 -7.21 -1.77
CA PRO A 256 -29.18 -6.53 -3.00
C PRO A 256 -30.35 -5.76 -3.64
N TRP A 257 -30.10 -4.52 -4.04
CA TRP A 257 -31.08 -3.66 -4.70
C TRP A 257 -30.89 -3.69 -6.23
N PRO A 258 -31.96 -3.65 -7.04
CA PRO A 258 -31.83 -3.46 -8.48
C PRO A 258 -30.98 -2.24 -8.82
N GLY A 259 -29.98 -2.41 -9.68
CA GLY A 259 -29.01 -1.36 -10.02
C GLY A 259 -29.66 -0.09 -10.61
N ASP A 260 -30.73 -0.24 -11.39
CA ASP A 260 -31.50 0.88 -11.96
C ASP A 260 -32.29 1.68 -10.91
N THR A 261 -32.62 1.06 -9.77
CA THR A 261 -33.44 1.66 -8.71
C THR A 261 -32.58 2.24 -7.58
N VAL A 262 -31.48 1.57 -7.23
CA VAL A 262 -30.67 1.90 -6.04
C VAL A 262 -30.06 3.30 -6.12
N PHE A 263 -29.55 3.71 -7.29
CA PHE A 263 -28.92 5.03 -7.44
C PHE A 263 -29.94 6.17 -7.43
N MET A 264 -31.15 5.95 -7.97
CA MET A 264 -32.25 6.92 -7.86
C MET A 264 -32.62 7.14 -6.39
N ARG A 265 -32.74 6.07 -5.61
CA ARG A 265 -33.07 6.15 -4.18
C ARG A 265 -31.95 6.76 -3.35
N ALA A 266 -30.69 6.41 -3.64
CA ALA A 266 -29.53 7.02 -2.99
C ALA A 266 -29.50 8.54 -3.21
N ARG A 267 -29.78 9.00 -4.43
CA ARG A 267 -29.90 10.44 -4.75
C ARG A 267 -31.04 11.12 -3.97
N GLN A 268 -32.11 10.40 -3.67
CA GLN A 268 -33.24 10.89 -2.85
C GLN A 268 -32.92 10.90 -1.34
N GLY A 269 -31.75 10.41 -0.93
CA GLY A 269 -31.32 10.41 0.47
C GLY A 269 -31.73 9.16 1.27
N ASP A 270 -32.23 8.11 0.60
CA ASP A 270 -32.56 6.84 1.26
C ASP A 270 -31.32 6.14 1.81
N PHE A 271 -30.16 6.36 1.18
CA PHE A 271 -28.89 5.73 1.50
C PHE A 271 -27.77 6.77 1.50
N ASP A 272 -26.75 6.55 2.32
CA ASP A 272 -25.60 7.47 2.43
C ASP A 272 -24.49 7.10 1.44
N ILE A 273 -24.43 5.82 1.05
CA ILE A 273 -23.48 5.27 0.08
C ILE A 273 -24.06 4.03 -0.60
N VAL A 274 -23.68 3.82 -1.87
CA VAL A 274 -23.98 2.60 -2.63
C VAL A 274 -22.70 1.80 -2.88
N VAL A 275 -22.72 0.50 -2.59
CA VAL A 275 -21.72 -0.47 -3.05
C VAL A 275 -22.16 -0.99 -4.41
N ALA A 276 -21.39 -0.71 -5.45
CA ALA A 276 -21.61 -1.18 -6.81
C ALA A 276 -20.63 -2.32 -7.15
N GLN A 277 -21.11 -3.28 -7.93
CA GLN A 277 -20.44 -4.55 -8.19
C GLN A 277 -19.27 -4.42 -9.17
N TYR A 278 -19.38 -3.49 -10.11
CA TYR A 278 -18.35 -3.23 -11.12
C TYR A 278 -18.33 -1.75 -11.54
N HIS A 279 -17.24 -1.36 -12.19
CA HIS A 279 -16.93 0.01 -12.56
C HIS A 279 -18.10 0.76 -13.22
N ASP A 280 -18.60 0.26 -14.35
CA ASP A 280 -19.63 0.98 -15.12
C ASP A 280 -20.99 1.05 -14.39
N GLN A 281 -21.29 0.07 -13.53
CA GLN A 281 -22.51 0.10 -12.71
C GLN A 281 -22.53 1.33 -11.79
N GLY A 282 -21.38 1.66 -11.19
CA GLY A 282 -21.27 2.75 -10.24
C GLY A 282 -20.92 4.10 -10.85
N LEU A 283 -20.06 4.12 -11.88
CA LEU A 283 -19.56 5.38 -12.44
C LEU A 283 -20.55 6.07 -13.37
N ILE A 284 -21.36 5.31 -14.13
CA ILE A 284 -22.36 5.91 -15.02
C ILE A 284 -23.34 6.80 -14.23
N PRO A 285 -23.96 6.34 -13.13
CA PRO A 285 -24.84 7.18 -12.31
C PRO A 285 -24.17 8.45 -11.79
N VAL A 286 -22.94 8.35 -11.27
CA VAL A 286 -22.24 9.51 -10.70
C VAL A 286 -21.87 10.53 -11.78
N LYS A 287 -21.32 10.07 -12.91
CA LYS A 287 -20.90 10.96 -14.01
C LYS A 287 -22.09 11.58 -14.73
N TYR A 288 -23.20 10.86 -14.87
CA TYR A 288 -24.41 11.42 -15.49
C TYR A 288 -24.98 12.62 -14.71
N LEU A 289 -24.84 12.62 -13.37
CA LEU A 289 -25.29 13.71 -12.50
C LEU A 289 -24.32 14.90 -12.47
N GLY A 290 -23.10 14.75 -12.97
CA GLY A 290 -22.11 15.83 -13.04
C GLY A 290 -20.73 15.30 -13.41
N VAL A 291 -20.45 15.21 -14.71
CA VAL A 291 -19.19 14.68 -15.27
C VAL A 291 -17.97 15.40 -14.67
N ASP A 292 -18.09 16.71 -14.41
CA ASP A 292 -17.00 17.56 -13.93
C ASP A 292 -16.89 17.65 -12.39
N GLN A 293 -17.80 17.00 -11.66
CA GLN A 293 -17.89 17.07 -10.19
C GLN A 293 -17.50 15.77 -9.48
N GLY A 294 -17.21 14.71 -10.24
CA GLY A 294 -16.75 13.45 -9.66
C GLY A 294 -15.40 13.63 -8.96
N VAL A 295 -15.31 13.17 -7.72
CA VAL A 295 -14.08 13.12 -6.93
C VAL A 295 -13.73 11.68 -6.63
N ASN A 296 -12.52 11.28 -6.98
CA ASN A 296 -12.01 9.95 -6.65
C ASN A 296 -11.42 9.97 -5.23
N ILE A 297 -11.85 9.03 -4.40
CA ILE A 297 -11.48 8.93 -2.99
C ILE A 297 -10.96 7.52 -2.74
N THR A 298 -9.78 7.44 -2.12
CA THR A 298 -9.18 6.15 -1.76
C THR A 298 -9.53 5.85 -0.31
N VAL A 299 -10.44 4.89 -0.12
CA VAL A 299 -10.92 4.46 1.20
C VAL A 299 -10.05 3.32 1.70
N GLY A 300 -9.77 3.27 3.00
CA GLY A 300 -8.96 2.22 3.65
C GLY A 300 -7.51 2.61 3.94
N LEU A 301 -7.11 3.83 3.54
CA LEU A 301 -5.89 4.46 4.02
C LEU A 301 -6.07 4.96 5.46
N PRO A 302 -4.98 5.06 6.26
CA PRO A 302 -5.04 5.61 7.62
C PRO A 302 -5.24 7.15 7.64
N PHE A 303 -5.36 7.77 6.47
CA PHE A 303 -5.58 9.20 6.29
C PHE A 303 -6.54 9.44 5.12
N VAL A 304 -7.16 10.63 5.07
CA VAL A 304 -8.03 11.03 3.95
C VAL A 304 -7.20 11.23 2.69
N ARG A 305 -7.65 10.67 1.56
CA ARG A 305 -7.10 11.00 0.24
C ARG A 305 -8.20 11.21 -0.79
N THR A 306 -8.21 12.38 -1.41
CA THR A 306 -9.06 12.73 -2.56
C THR A 306 -8.20 13.03 -3.79
N SER A 307 -8.84 13.02 -4.97
CA SER A 307 -8.19 13.23 -6.26
C SER A 307 -9.17 13.79 -7.26
N VAL A 308 -8.64 14.57 -8.19
CA VAL A 308 -9.34 14.92 -9.42
C VAL A 308 -9.70 13.66 -10.23
N ASP A 309 -10.76 13.74 -11.05
CA ASP A 309 -11.24 12.64 -11.90
C ASP A 309 -10.76 12.73 -13.37
N HIS A 310 -9.76 13.57 -13.64
CA HIS A 310 -9.15 13.72 -14.96
C HIS A 310 -7.65 13.46 -14.95
N GLY A 311 -7.08 13.24 -16.14
CA GLY A 311 -5.65 13.05 -16.34
C GLY A 311 -4.86 14.38 -16.41
N THR A 312 -3.61 14.29 -16.86
CA THR A 312 -2.69 15.43 -16.97
C THR A 312 -2.97 16.38 -18.12
N ALA A 313 -3.87 16.00 -19.04
CA ALA A 313 -4.32 16.81 -20.18
C ALA A 313 -3.17 17.51 -20.92
N PHE A 314 -2.18 16.72 -21.36
CA PHE A 314 -0.96 17.20 -22.02
C PHE A 314 -1.22 18.05 -23.27
N ASP A 315 -2.35 17.84 -23.95
CA ASP A 315 -2.78 18.59 -25.13
C ASP A 315 -3.13 20.07 -24.83
N ILE A 316 -3.49 20.38 -23.59
CA ILE A 316 -3.81 21.74 -23.13
C ILE A 316 -2.87 22.27 -22.04
N ALA A 317 -1.88 21.47 -21.63
CA ALA A 317 -0.88 21.90 -20.66
C ALA A 317 -0.06 23.08 -21.21
N GLY A 318 0.16 24.08 -20.38
CA GLY A 318 0.83 25.32 -20.74
C GLY A 318 -0.05 26.39 -21.38
N THR A 319 -1.36 26.14 -21.55
CA THR A 319 -2.25 27.04 -22.31
C THR A 319 -3.10 27.96 -21.43
N GLY A 320 -3.17 27.69 -20.13
CA GLY A 320 -4.06 28.41 -19.22
C GLY A 320 -5.54 28.08 -19.40
N ARG A 321 -5.91 27.05 -20.16
CA ARG A 321 -7.31 26.68 -20.46
C ARG A 321 -7.91 25.66 -19.49
N ALA A 322 -7.10 24.95 -18.71
CA ALA A 322 -7.58 23.89 -17.82
C ALA A 322 -8.57 24.40 -16.76
N ASP A 323 -9.64 23.66 -16.50
CA ASP A 323 -10.61 23.99 -15.46
C ASP A 323 -10.14 23.44 -14.09
N ALA A 324 -10.29 24.26 -13.05
CA ALA A 324 -9.90 23.93 -11.68
C ALA A 324 -11.07 23.40 -10.83
N ALA A 325 -12.28 23.31 -11.37
CA ALA A 325 -13.48 22.88 -10.64
C ALA A 325 -13.31 21.50 -9.99
N SER A 326 -12.79 20.50 -10.71
CA SER A 326 -12.57 19.14 -10.16
C SER A 326 -11.61 19.15 -8.96
N LEU A 327 -10.56 19.99 -8.99
CA LEU A 327 -9.67 20.17 -7.84
C LEU A 327 -10.40 20.82 -6.67
N GLY A 328 -11.24 21.84 -6.93
CA GLY A 328 -12.08 22.47 -5.93
C GLY A 328 -12.98 21.45 -5.21
N HIS A 329 -13.72 20.64 -5.96
CA HIS A 329 -14.54 19.57 -5.39
C HIS A 329 -13.69 18.57 -4.60
N ALA A 330 -12.51 18.19 -5.09
CA ALA A 330 -11.62 17.27 -4.37
C ALA A 330 -11.14 17.85 -3.03
N VAL A 331 -10.85 19.15 -2.96
CA VAL A 331 -10.52 19.83 -1.70
C VAL A 331 -11.72 19.90 -0.77
N GLU A 332 -12.90 20.27 -1.26
CA GLU A 332 -14.14 20.34 -0.46
C GLU A 332 -14.50 18.99 0.17
N GLN A 333 -14.36 17.89 -0.59
CA GLN A 333 -14.56 16.54 -0.06
C GLN A 333 -13.53 16.18 1.01
N ALA A 334 -12.26 16.54 0.82
CA ALA A 334 -11.22 16.29 1.81
C ALA A 334 -11.45 17.10 3.10
N GLU A 335 -11.87 18.37 2.96
CA GLU A 335 -12.27 19.23 4.07
C GLU A 335 -13.43 18.65 4.86
N ALA A 336 -14.50 18.19 4.18
CA ALA A 336 -15.65 17.58 4.83
C ALA A 336 -15.25 16.37 5.70
N MET A 337 -14.36 15.52 5.19
CA MET A 337 -13.86 14.35 5.92
C MET A 337 -12.89 14.71 7.06
N ALA A 338 -12.05 15.72 6.85
CA ALA A 338 -11.11 16.23 7.86
C ALA A 338 -11.85 16.86 9.06
N VAL A 339 -12.83 17.71 8.80
CA VAL A 339 -13.64 18.38 9.83
C VAL A 339 -14.43 17.35 10.64
N ALA A 340 -15.08 16.40 9.98
CA ALA A 340 -15.83 15.34 10.65
C ALA A 340 -14.96 14.49 11.58
N SER A 341 -13.72 14.19 11.16
CA SER A 341 -12.75 13.46 11.98
C SER A 341 -12.30 14.26 13.21
N SER A 342 -12.31 15.60 13.14
CA SER A 342 -11.98 16.49 14.26
C SER A 342 -13.15 16.77 15.22
N MET A 343 -14.40 16.62 14.77
CA MET A 343 -15.63 16.95 15.52
C MET A 343 -16.23 15.76 16.28
N GLN A 344 -15.79 14.53 16.02
CA GLN A 344 -16.12 13.42 16.91
C GLN A 344 -15.49 13.74 18.27
N PRO A 345 -16.25 13.72 19.39
CA PRO A 345 -15.61 13.80 20.70
C PRO A 345 -14.54 12.74 20.68
N ALA A 346 -13.32 13.10 21.11
CA ALA A 346 -12.35 12.09 21.46
C ALA A 346 -13.12 11.09 22.32
N MET A 347 -13.43 9.91 21.76
CA MET A 347 -13.57 8.74 22.59
C MET A 347 -12.39 8.88 23.53
N VAL A 348 -12.66 8.90 24.83
CA VAL A 348 -11.62 8.93 25.84
C VAL A 348 -10.78 7.68 25.57
N VAL A 349 -9.81 7.83 24.69
CA VAL A 349 -8.54 7.16 24.72
C VAL A 349 -7.94 7.83 25.95
N THR A 350 -8.33 7.29 27.11
CA THR A 350 -7.47 7.38 28.29
C THR A 350 -6.08 7.15 27.75
N THR A 351 -5.19 8.12 28.00
CA THR A 351 -3.76 8.03 27.80
C THR A 351 -3.20 6.86 28.62
N GLN A 352 -3.53 5.64 28.21
CA GLN A 352 -2.54 4.61 28.08
C GLN A 352 -1.88 4.90 26.75
N VAL A 353 -0.56 5.04 26.78
CA VAL A 353 0.27 4.86 25.61
C VAL A 353 -0.32 3.68 24.84
N GLN A 354 -1.00 3.94 23.73
CA GLN A 354 -1.41 2.88 22.84
C GLN A 354 -0.10 2.21 22.45
N PRO A 355 0.06 0.89 22.68
CA PRO A 355 1.23 0.20 22.17
C PRO A 355 1.30 0.51 20.67
N PRO A 356 2.52 0.64 20.11
CA PRO A 356 2.68 0.91 18.68
C PRO A 356 1.74 0.02 17.87
N PRO A 357 1.20 0.49 16.72
CA PRO A 357 0.35 -0.34 15.88
C PRO A 357 0.99 -1.73 15.75
N ALA A 358 0.19 -2.77 15.95
CA ALA A 358 0.69 -4.14 15.91
C ALA A 358 1.61 -4.27 14.69
N PRO A 359 2.86 -4.75 14.87
CA PRO A 359 3.80 -4.82 13.77
C PRO A 359 3.11 -5.53 12.59
N PRO A 360 3.33 -5.09 11.35
CA PRO A 360 2.76 -5.78 10.19
C PRO A 360 3.06 -7.27 10.33
N LEU A 361 2.04 -8.10 10.07
CA LEU A 361 2.17 -9.55 10.15
C LEU A 361 3.46 -10.00 9.43
N PRO A 362 4.32 -10.79 10.08
CA PRO A 362 5.54 -11.29 9.43
C PRO A 362 5.20 -11.98 8.10
N GLU A 363 5.92 -11.66 7.04
CA GLU A 363 5.77 -12.31 5.74
C GLU A 363 6.07 -13.82 5.86
N PHE A 364 5.09 -14.66 5.56
CA PHE A 364 5.30 -16.11 5.45
C PHE A 364 5.92 -16.44 4.07
N ILE A 365 7.22 -16.72 4.06
CA ILE A 365 7.98 -17.10 2.87
C ILE A 365 8.02 -18.63 2.76
N PHE A 366 7.29 -19.17 1.79
CA PHE A 366 7.33 -20.60 1.52
C PHE A 366 8.50 -20.94 0.60
N MET A 367 9.43 -21.76 1.10
CA MET A 367 10.59 -22.21 0.36
C MET A 367 10.25 -23.52 -0.38
N LEU A 368 10.29 -23.50 -1.71
CA LEU A 368 10.18 -24.68 -2.59
C LEU A 368 11.47 -25.54 -2.53
N THR A 369 11.96 -25.81 -1.32
CA THR A 369 13.25 -26.46 -1.09
C THR A 369 13.16 -27.56 -0.03
N ARG A 370 13.91 -28.63 -0.24
CA ARG A 370 14.19 -29.71 0.71
C ARG A 370 15.69 -29.88 0.83
N HIS A 371 16.19 -30.08 2.06
CA HIS A 371 17.62 -30.32 2.32
C HIS A 371 18.54 -29.30 1.62
N ASP A 372 18.19 -28.02 1.72
CA ASP A 372 18.89 -26.91 1.10
C ASP A 372 18.98 -26.97 -0.44
N LYS A 373 18.05 -27.64 -1.13
CA LYS A 373 17.95 -27.67 -2.60
C LYS A 373 16.53 -27.42 -3.08
N THR A 374 16.38 -26.71 -4.19
CA THR A 374 15.08 -26.58 -4.87
C THR A 374 14.56 -27.94 -5.30
N ILE A 375 13.30 -28.23 -4.99
CA ILE A 375 12.68 -29.53 -5.28
C ILE A 375 12.47 -29.73 -6.78
N ALA A 376 12.56 -30.97 -7.25
CA ALA A 376 12.46 -31.29 -8.68
C ALA A 376 11.09 -30.93 -9.27
N ASP A 377 10.04 -31.01 -8.45
CA ASP A 377 8.63 -30.74 -8.78
C ASP A 377 8.19 -29.30 -8.44
N ALA A 378 9.12 -28.36 -8.23
CA ALA A 378 8.79 -27.01 -7.76
C ALA A 378 7.78 -26.27 -8.65
N LEU A 379 7.90 -26.43 -9.97
CA LEU A 379 6.96 -25.86 -10.95
C LEU A 379 5.57 -26.50 -10.86
N GLU A 380 5.49 -27.78 -10.54
CA GLU A 380 4.23 -28.53 -10.40
C GLU A 380 3.53 -28.18 -9.08
N GLN A 381 4.29 -27.88 -8.03
CA GLN A 381 3.75 -27.47 -6.73
C GLN A 381 3.31 -26.01 -6.70
N LEU A 382 3.85 -25.15 -7.56
CA LEU A 382 3.57 -23.71 -7.56
C LEU A 382 2.06 -23.35 -7.61
N PRO A 383 1.23 -23.95 -8.48
CA PRO A 383 -0.22 -23.69 -8.47
C PRO A 383 -0.88 -24.02 -7.12
N THR A 384 -0.47 -25.12 -6.48
CA THR A 384 -0.97 -25.53 -5.15
C THR A 384 -0.61 -24.51 -4.09
N VAL A 385 0.62 -24.00 -4.12
CA VAL A 385 1.11 -22.94 -3.22
C VAL A 385 0.32 -21.65 -3.40
N LEU A 386 0.13 -21.22 -4.65
CA LEU A 386 -0.62 -20.01 -4.98
C LEU A 386 -2.11 -20.13 -4.61
N ALA A 387 -2.72 -21.30 -4.82
CA ALA A 387 -4.10 -21.59 -4.44
C ALA A 387 -4.31 -21.63 -2.92
N ALA A 388 -3.26 -21.92 -2.15
CA ALA A 388 -3.27 -21.79 -0.69
C ALA A 388 -3.18 -20.33 -0.22
N GLY A 389 -3.01 -19.36 -1.13
CA GLY A 389 -2.92 -17.93 -0.79
C GLY A 389 -1.52 -17.45 -0.44
N VAL A 390 -0.49 -18.30 -0.58
CA VAL A 390 0.90 -17.90 -0.36
C VAL A 390 1.36 -17.00 -1.51
N ARG A 391 2.02 -15.88 -1.17
CA ARG A 391 2.50 -14.87 -2.15
C ARG A 391 3.99 -14.53 -2.00
N HIS A 392 4.66 -15.06 -0.99
CA HIS A 392 6.12 -14.95 -0.84
C HIS A 392 6.71 -16.34 -1.04
N ILE A 393 7.43 -16.53 -2.15
CA ILE A 393 7.84 -17.85 -2.63
C ILE A 393 9.34 -17.83 -2.86
N GLY A 394 10.06 -18.68 -2.13
CA GLY A 394 11.50 -18.78 -2.23
C GLY A 394 11.97 -20.09 -2.83
N PHE A 395 13.15 -20.05 -3.43
CA PHE A 395 13.87 -21.21 -3.95
C PHE A 395 15.37 -20.93 -3.88
N LYS A 396 16.18 -21.94 -4.22
CA LYS A 396 17.64 -21.85 -4.28
C LYS A 396 18.12 -22.02 -5.71
N ASP A 397 19.31 -21.55 -5.99
CA ASP A 397 19.98 -21.70 -7.29
C ASP A 397 20.49 -23.13 -7.56
N ILE A 398 20.46 -23.99 -6.53
CA ILE A 398 20.79 -25.41 -6.63
C ILE A 398 19.53 -26.30 -6.57
N GLY A 399 19.58 -27.46 -7.23
CA GLY A 399 18.52 -28.48 -7.24
C GLY A 399 17.75 -28.58 -8.55
N LEU A 400 17.70 -27.50 -9.35
CA LEU A 400 17.07 -27.49 -10.67
C LEU A 400 18.05 -27.00 -11.77
N PRO A 401 17.92 -27.48 -13.02
CA PRO A 401 18.60 -26.88 -14.15
C PRO A 401 18.21 -25.41 -14.34
N TRP A 402 19.14 -24.60 -14.87
CA TRP A 402 18.94 -23.16 -15.10
C TRP A 402 17.61 -22.83 -15.81
N ALA A 403 17.30 -23.55 -16.89
CA ALA A 403 16.06 -23.32 -17.65
C ALA A 403 14.78 -23.58 -16.82
N ALA A 404 14.83 -24.48 -15.86
CA ALA A 404 13.70 -24.74 -14.95
C ALA A 404 13.59 -23.65 -13.87
N LEU A 405 14.73 -23.18 -13.34
CA LEU A 405 14.76 -22.04 -12.41
C LEU A 405 14.22 -20.76 -13.06
N GLN A 406 14.58 -20.49 -14.32
CA GLN A 406 14.04 -19.34 -15.06
C GLN A 406 12.52 -19.43 -15.20
N ARG A 407 12.00 -20.59 -15.63
CA ARG A 407 10.55 -20.80 -15.73
C ARG A 407 9.85 -20.65 -14.38
N LEU A 408 10.47 -21.10 -13.30
CA LEU A 408 9.91 -20.99 -11.95
C LEU A 408 9.83 -19.52 -11.52
N ALA A 409 10.90 -18.75 -11.69
CA ALA A 409 10.94 -17.32 -11.40
C ALA A 409 9.90 -16.55 -12.23
N ASP A 410 9.81 -16.84 -13.53
CA ASP A 410 8.84 -16.23 -14.44
C ASP A 410 7.39 -16.54 -14.03
N ALA A 411 7.11 -17.78 -13.62
CA ALA A 411 5.78 -18.19 -13.19
C ALA A 411 5.36 -17.55 -11.86
N ILE A 412 6.27 -17.43 -10.89
CA ILE A 412 6.03 -16.72 -9.63
C ILE A 412 5.67 -15.25 -9.92
N ARG A 413 6.47 -14.60 -10.77
CA ARG A 413 6.26 -13.20 -11.14
C ARG A 413 4.96 -12.99 -11.93
N ALA A 414 4.63 -13.88 -12.86
CA ALA A 414 3.38 -13.82 -13.63
C ALA A 414 2.14 -13.96 -12.72
N ALA A 415 2.26 -14.65 -11.58
CA ALA A 415 1.21 -14.77 -10.57
C ALA A 415 1.13 -13.56 -9.62
N GLY A 416 1.98 -12.53 -9.79
CA GLY A 416 2.04 -11.37 -8.91
C GLY A 416 2.58 -11.68 -7.51
N ALA A 417 3.30 -12.80 -7.35
CA ALA A 417 3.95 -13.19 -6.10
C ALA A 417 5.40 -12.66 -6.06
N VAL A 418 5.92 -12.47 -4.84
CA VAL A 418 7.30 -12.05 -4.58
C VAL A 418 8.22 -13.28 -4.60
N SER A 419 9.26 -13.21 -5.41
CA SER A 419 10.26 -14.26 -5.59
C SER A 419 11.51 -14.03 -4.74
N TYR A 420 11.92 -15.05 -4.00
CA TYR A 420 13.13 -15.05 -3.17
C TYR A 420 14.14 -16.08 -3.70
N LEU A 421 15.38 -15.67 -3.91
CA LEU A 421 16.50 -16.60 -4.15
C LEU A 421 17.36 -16.63 -2.88
N GLU A 422 17.46 -17.79 -2.24
CA GLU A 422 18.36 -17.98 -1.10
C GLU A 422 19.71 -18.53 -1.57
N VAL A 423 20.78 -17.86 -1.16
CA VAL A 423 22.16 -18.21 -1.49
C VAL A 423 22.62 -19.40 -0.65
N VAL A 424 23.03 -20.48 -1.31
CA VAL A 424 23.79 -21.57 -0.68
C VAL A 424 25.21 -21.51 -1.20
N SER A 425 26.12 -20.87 -0.46
CA SER A 425 27.50 -20.70 -0.91
C SER A 425 28.49 -20.88 0.22
N GLN A 426 29.49 -21.73 -0.02
CA GLN A 426 30.56 -22.04 0.94
C GLN A 426 31.80 -21.18 0.70
N ASP A 427 31.90 -20.53 -0.46
CA ASP A 427 33.05 -19.76 -0.90
C ASP A 427 32.61 -18.47 -1.64
N ALA A 428 33.57 -17.60 -1.94
CA ALA A 428 33.29 -16.30 -2.54
C ALA A 428 32.84 -16.40 -4.00
N ALA A 429 33.36 -17.37 -4.75
CA ALA A 429 33.02 -17.52 -6.16
C ALA A 429 31.59 -18.02 -6.33
N SER A 430 31.16 -18.98 -5.50
CA SER A 430 29.77 -19.47 -5.48
C SER A 430 28.78 -18.36 -5.11
N GLU A 431 29.08 -17.55 -4.08
CA GLU A 431 28.19 -16.47 -3.64
C GLU A 431 28.00 -15.40 -4.73
N LEU A 432 29.07 -15.01 -5.41
CA LEU A 432 28.99 -14.08 -6.54
C LEU A 432 28.28 -14.69 -7.76
N ALA A 433 28.36 -16.02 -7.94
CA ALA A 433 27.60 -16.72 -8.98
C ALA A 433 26.10 -16.71 -8.67
N SER A 434 25.70 -16.97 -7.41
CA SER A 434 24.30 -16.87 -6.96
C SER A 434 23.76 -15.45 -7.10
N ALA A 435 24.55 -14.43 -6.79
CA ALA A 435 24.16 -13.04 -6.99
C ALA A 435 23.93 -12.69 -8.48
N ARG A 436 24.80 -13.17 -9.38
CA ARG A 436 24.59 -13.04 -10.83
C ARG A 436 23.36 -13.82 -11.31
N ALA A 437 23.16 -15.02 -10.75
CA ALA A 437 21.98 -15.83 -11.03
C ALA A 437 20.69 -15.09 -10.65
N ALA A 438 20.65 -14.47 -9.47
CA ALA A 438 19.53 -13.64 -9.02
C ALA A 438 19.20 -12.54 -10.03
N GLY A 439 20.23 -11.82 -10.49
CA GLY A 439 20.10 -10.79 -11.53
C GLY A 439 19.51 -11.31 -12.83
N ALA A 440 20.00 -12.45 -13.31
CA ALA A 440 19.55 -13.03 -14.57
C ALA A 440 18.14 -13.66 -14.49
N LEU A 441 17.79 -14.28 -13.36
CA LEU A 441 16.44 -14.80 -13.10
C LEU A 441 15.40 -13.69 -12.92
N GLY A 442 15.84 -12.49 -12.51
CA GLY A 442 14.98 -11.35 -12.24
C GLY A 442 14.10 -11.58 -11.01
N VAL A 443 14.70 -12.12 -9.94
CA VAL A 443 14.02 -12.31 -8.65
C VAL A 443 13.84 -10.98 -7.92
N ASP A 444 12.94 -10.93 -6.94
CA ASP A 444 12.66 -9.70 -6.17
C ASP A 444 13.59 -9.52 -4.98
N VAL A 445 13.98 -10.64 -4.36
CA VAL A 445 14.80 -10.66 -3.15
C VAL A 445 15.92 -11.69 -3.29
N LEU A 446 17.15 -11.28 -2.98
CA LEU A 446 18.29 -12.18 -2.75
C LEU A 446 18.52 -12.28 -1.24
N MET A 447 18.48 -13.49 -0.70
CA MET A 447 18.67 -13.78 0.72
C MET A 447 19.95 -14.59 0.97
N GLY A 448 20.57 -14.37 2.12
CA GLY A 448 21.77 -15.06 2.54
C GLY A 448 23.07 -14.51 1.93
N GLY A 449 24.16 -15.25 2.15
CA GLY A 449 25.52 -14.80 1.82
C GLY A 449 26.20 -14.08 2.99
N THR A 450 27.53 -14.18 3.03
CA THR A 450 28.37 -13.65 4.13
C THR A 450 29.31 -12.55 3.68
N ARG A 451 29.29 -12.17 2.38
CA ARG A 451 30.18 -11.17 1.78
C ARG A 451 29.40 -10.06 1.09
N PRO A 452 28.57 -9.31 1.84
CA PRO A 452 27.69 -8.30 1.24
C PRO A 452 28.48 -7.25 0.44
N GLU A 453 29.67 -6.86 0.87
CA GLU A 453 30.51 -5.88 0.17
C GLU A 453 30.95 -6.36 -1.22
N ALA A 454 31.07 -7.67 -1.43
CA ALA A 454 31.41 -8.25 -2.72
C ALA A 454 30.18 -8.44 -3.63
N VAL A 455 29.02 -8.72 -3.03
CA VAL A 455 27.74 -8.93 -3.73
C VAL A 455 27.12 -7.60 -4.17
N LEU A 456 27.13 -6.58 -3.31
CA LEU A 456 26.48 -5.29 -3.55
C LEU A 456 26.81 -4.64 -4.90
N PRO A 457 28.08 -4.58 -5.37
CA PRO A 457 28.41 -4.04 -6.69
C PRO A 457 27.67 -4.72 -7.85
N LEU A 458 27.38 -6.03 -7.74
CA LEU A 458 26.66 -6.78 -8.77
C LEU A 458 25.17 -6.45 -8.81
N LEU A 459 24.61 -6.00 -7.68
CA LEU A 459 23.18 -5.73 -7.54
C LEU A 459 22.82 -4.26 -7.79
N ARG A 460 23.78 -3.33 -7.81
CA ARG A 460 23.54 -1.87 -7.93
C ARG A 460 22.66 -1.46 -9.10
N SER A 461 22.77 -2.14 -10.24
CA SER A 461 21.98 -1.86 -11.45
C SER A 461 20.70 -2.71 -11.54
N THR A 462 20.43 -3.51 -10.51
CA THR A 462 19.27 -4.38 -10.43
C THR A 462 18.29 -3.83 -9.38
N PRO A 463 17.00 -4.16 -9.48
CA PRO A 463 16.04 -3.79 -8.44
C PRO A 463 15.98 -4.78 -7.27
N ILE A 464 16.92 -5.71 -7.20
CA ILE A 464 16.90 -6.80 -6.24
C ILE A 464 17.10 -6.24 -4.85
N ARG A 465 16.19 -6.59 -3.93
CA ARG A 465 16.38 -6.30 -2.51
C ARG A 465 17.33 -7.35 -1.92
N TYR A 466 18.37 -6.92 -1.23
CA TYR A 466 19.41 -7.81 -0.72
C TYR A 466 19.40 -7.96 0.81
N TYR A 467 19.33 -9.20 1.27
CA TYR A 467 19.12 -9.63 2.66
C TYR A 467 20.26 -10.58 3.06
N PRO A 468 21.49 -10.07 3.28
CA PRO A 468 22.64 -10.88 3.72
C PRO A 468 22.45 -11.47 5.11
N PHE A 469 23.24 -12.49 5.45
CA PHE A 469 23.22 -13.09 6.78
C PHE A 469 23.70 -12.12 7.86
N ALA A 470 22.99 -12.08 8.99
CA ALA A 470 23.44 -11.41 10.21
C ALA A 470 24.33 -12.34 11.05
N GLY A 471 25.51 -11.86 11.47
CA GLY A 471 26.44 -12.60 12.33
C GLY A 471 27.50 -13.41 11.57
N GLN A 472 28.13 -14.37 12.25
CA GLN A 472 29.16 -15.25 11.67
C GLN A 472 28.53 -16.57 11.26
N VAL A 473 28.32 -16.75 9.96
CA VAL A 473 27.72 -17.98 9.40
C VAL A 473 28.80 -18.87 8.79
N VAL A 474 28.81 -20.14 9.18
CA VAL A 474 29.81 -21.14 8.74
C VAL A 474 29.15 -22.44 8.29
N GLY A 475 29.90 -23.20 7.48
CA GLY A 475 29.54 -24.57 7.10
C GLY A 475 28.35 -24.69 6.14
N HIS A 476 28.03 -25.94 5.83
CA HIS A 476 26.83 -26.34 5.10
C HIS A 476 26.31 -27.66 5.68
N PRO A 477 25.08 -27.73 6.23
CA PRO A 477 24.10 -26.65 6.34
C PRO A 477 24.65 -25.45 7.11
N SER A 478 24.24 -24.25 6.72
CA SER A 478 24.77 -23.00 7.29
C SER A 478 24.33 -22.84 8.74
N VAL A 479 25.28 -22.55 9.63
CA VAL A 479 25.10 -22.38 11.07
C VAL A 479 25.57 -21.00 11.48
N LEU A 480 24.77 -20.30 12.28
CA LEU A 480 25.12 -19.02 12.90
C LEU A 480 25.87 -19.25 14.22
N GLN A 481 27.05 -18.67 14.36
CA GLN A 481 27.90 -18.79 15.55
C GLN A 481 28.14 -17.44 16.22
N GLY A 482 28.65 -17.48 17.46
CA GLY A 482 29.05 -16.33 18.25
C GLY A 482 28.09 -16.02 19.40
N THR A 483 28.32 -14.91 20.09
CA THR A 483 27.40 -14.45 21.14
C THR A 483 26.23 -13.67 20.55
N VAL A 484 25.10 -13.57 21.28
CA VAL A 484 23.99 -12.69 20.88
C VAL A 484 24.48 -11.25 20.63
N ALA A 485 25.43 -10.76 21.45
CA ALA A 485 26.02 -9.44 21.29
C ALA A 485 26.82 -9.31 19.98
N ASP A 486 27.57 -10.34 19.58
CA ASP A 486 28.33 -10.36 18.32
C ASP A 486 27.38 -10.36 17.12
N VAL A 487 26.29 -11.14 17.18
CA VAL A 487 25.28 -11.18 16.12
C VAL A 487 24.61 -9.81 15.97
N VAL A 488 24.24 -9.16 17.08
CA VAL A 488 23.66 -7.80 17.08
C VAL A 488 24.64 -6.76 16.51
N ALA A 489 25.91 -6.82 16.90
CA ALA A 489 26.94 -5.92 16.38
C ALA A 489 27.13 -6.12 14.86
N SER A 490 27.16 -7.38 14.40
CA SER A 490 27.24 -7.71 12.98
C SER A 490 26.00 -7.24 12.22
N ALA A 491 24.79 -7.46 12.76
CA ALA A 491 23.53 -7.01 12.18
C ALA A 491 23.52 -5.49 11.94
N ARG A 492 23.93 -4.69 12.94
CA ARG A 492 24.05 -3.23 12.80
C ARG A 492 25.02 -2.82 11.70
N ARG A 493 26.20 -3.43 11.67
CA ARG A 493 27.23 -3.15 10.67
C ARG A 493 26.73 -3.46 9.25
N ILE A 494 26.14 -4.64 9.05
CA ILE A 494 25.65 -5.08 7.74
C ILE A 494 24.44 -4.24 7.31
N ALA A 495 23.50 -3.98 8.21
CA ALA A 495 22.34 -3.14 7.93
C ALA A 495 22.72 -1.69 7.59
N ALA A 496 23.87 -1.19 8.03
CA ALA A 496 24.36 0.14 7.69
C ALA A 496 24.92 0.25 6.26
N LEU A 497 25.21 -0.86 5.58
CA LEU A 497 25.70 -0.84 4.21
C LEU A 497 24.62 -0.32 3.23
N GLU A 498 25.04 0.58 2.34
CA GLU A 498 24.19 1.07 1.25
C GLU A 498 23.87 -0.08 0.27
N GLY A 499 22.60 -0.23 -0.11
CA GLY A 499 22.12 -1.32 -0.96
C GLY A 499 21.77 -2.63 -0.23
N VAL A 500 22.02 -2.72 1.09
CA VAL A 500 21.38 -3.75 1.94
C VAL A 500 19.97 -3.30 2.28
N HIS A 501 18.98 -4.16 2.08
CA HIS A 501 17.56 -3.82 2.23
C HIS A 501 16.91 -4.51 3.42
N GLY A 502 17.50 -5.60 3.91
CA GLY A 502 17.06 -6.37 5.07
C GLY A 502 18.18 -7.27 5.55
N LEU A 503 17.88 -8.16 6.48
CA LEU A 503 18.80 -9.19 6.98
C LEU A 503 18.13 -10.56 6.95
N ASP A 504 18.93 -11.59 6.70
CA ASP A 504 18.56 -12.99 6.90
C ASP A 504 19.20 -13.48 8.21
N LEU A 505 18.38 -13.95 9.15
CA LEU A 505 18.81 -14.40 10.47
C LEU A 505 18.55 -15.89 10.62
N LEU A 506 19.62 -16.69 10.64
CA LEU A 506 19.58 -18.14 10.90
C LEU A 506 19.33 -18.47 12.38
N ALA A 507 18.31 -17.88 12.98
CA ALA A 507 18.05 -17.94 14.43
C ALA A 507 17.88 -19.39 14.93
N TYR A 508 17.24 -20.26 14.15
CA TYR A 508 17.03 -21.67 14.52
C TYR A 508 18.14 -22.63 14.08
N ARG A 509 19.21 -22.09 13.48
CA ARG A 509 20.51 -22.76 13.31
C ARG A 509 21.62 -21.99 14.05
N PHE A 510 21.29 -21.47 15.23
CA PHE A 510 22.22 -20.73 16.09
C PHE A 510 22.95 -21.67 17.06
N GLU A 511 24.28 -21.71 16.96
CA GLU A 511 25.21 -22.36 17.89
C GLU A 511 26.01 -21.30 18.64
N GLY A 512 25.37 -20.65 19.61
CA GLY A 512 25.96 -19.57 20.39
C GLY A 512 25.88 -19.75 21.90
N ASP A 513 26.14 -18.65 22.62
CA ASP A 513 26.22 -18.61 24.08
C ASP A 513 24.85 -18.65 24.79
N SER A 514 23.76 -18.53 24.03
CA SER A 514 22.38 -18.59 24.52
C SER A 514 21.58 -19.64 23.77
N ALA A 515 20.87 -20.49 24.52
CA ALA A 515 19.86 -21.38 23.96
C ALA A 515 18.51 -20.65 23.72
N ASP A 516 18.39 -19.38 24.11
CA ASP A 516 17.17 -18.57 23.98
C ASP A 516 17.12 -17.89 22.60
N VAL A 517 16.66 -18.66 21.61
CA VAL A 517 16.42 -18.16 20.24
C VAL A 517 15.41 -17.01 20.19
N PRO A 518 14.27 -17.03 20.92
CA PRO A 518 13.39 -15.85 21.02
C PRO A 518 14.11 -14.57 21.43
N ALA A 519 14.99 -14.63 22.44
CA ALA A 519 15.78 -13.48 22.85
C ALA A 519 16.74 -12.99 21.76
N LEU A 520 17.37 -13.91 21.01
CA LEU A 520 18.20 -13.56 19.85
C LEU A 520 17.39 -12.81 18.77
N ILE A 521 16.22 -13.32 18.39
CA ILE A 521 15.35 -12.69 17.37
C ILE A 521 14.99 -11.27 17.82
N ALA A 522 14.50 -11.11 19.05
CA ALA A 522 14.12 -9.81 19.59
C ALA A 522 15.29 -8.84 19.65
N ALA A 523 16.47 -9.29 20.08
CA ALA A 523 17.67 -8.47 20.18
C ALA A 523 18.15 -7.95 18.81
N VAL A 524 18.12 -8.81 17.78
CA VAL A 524 18.51 -8.41 16.42
C VAL A 524 17.48 -7.46 15.82
N CYS A 525 16.19 -7.78 15.88
CA CYS A 525 15.12 -6.95 15.32
C CYS A 525 15.06 -5.56 15.98
N ALA A 526 15.27 -5.48 17.30
CA ALA A 526 15.33 -4.19 18.01
C ALA A 526 16.58 -3.37 17.68
N ALA A 527 17.65 -4.01 17.21
CA ALA A 527 18.94 -3.34 16.97
C ALA A 527 19.06 -2.69 15.58
N VAL A 528 18.17 -3.02 14.63
CA VAL A 528 18.25 -2.54 13.24
C VAL A 528 16.90 -1.98 12.76
N GLY A 529 16.94 -0.91 11.97
CA GLY A 529 15.74 -0.31 11.37
C GLY A 529 15.30 -0.93 10.04
N LYS A 530 15.87 -2.08 9.65
CA LYS A 530 15.60 -2.77 8.38
C LYS A 530 14.91 -4.11 8.64
N PRO A 531 14.09 -4.63 7.70
CA PRO A 531 13.46 -5.94 7.79
C PRO A 531 14.42 -7.06 8.17
N VAL A 532 14.04 -7.91 9.12
CA VAL A 532 14.76 -9.14 9.48
C VAL A 532 13.88 -10.33 9.15
N VAL A 533 14.38 -11.24 8.31
CA VAL A 533 13.72 -12.51 8.00
C VAL A 533 14.35 -13.62 8.82
N VAL A 534 13.55 -14.40 9.54
CA VAL A 534 14.04 -15.50 10.38
C VAL A 534 14.04 -16.81 9.59
N ALA A 535 15.18 -17.47 9.55
CA ALA A 535 15.41 -18.73 8.87
C ALA A 535 16.00 -19.80 9.82
N GLY A 536 16.15 -21.02 9.30
CA GLY A 536 16.77 -22.12 10.03
C GLY A 536 15.83 -23.25 10.47
N SER A 537 14.89 -23.66 9.60
CA SER A 537 13.96 -24.78 9.83
C SER A 537 12.80 -24.48 10.79
N ILE A 538 12.05 -23.40 10.57
CA ILE A 538 10.80 -23.17 11.31
C ILE A 538 9.80 -24.28 10.94
N ASP A 539 9.41 -25.08 11.93
CA ASP A 539 8.75 -26.38 11.75
C ASP A 539 7.60 -26.62 12.73
N ARG A 540 7.32 -25.68 13.65
CA ARG A 540 6.23 -25.78 14.64
C ARG A 540 5.74 -24.40 15.06
N ALA A 541 4.56 -24.37 15.67
CA ALA A 541 3.86 -23.14 16.03
C ALA A 541 4.63 -22.22 16.98
N GLU A 542 5.35 -22.78 17.96
CA GLU A 542 6.12 -22.01 18.95
C GLU A 542 7.22 -21.17 18.29
N ARG A 543 7.77 -21.65 17.17
CA ARG A 543 8.79 -20.91 16.42
C ARG A 543 8.19 -19.71 15.70
N ILE A 544 6.97 -19.82 15.17
CA ILE A 544 6.25 -18.70 14.56
C ILE A 544 5.86 -17.68 15.65
N ALA A 545 5.42 -18.13 16.83
CA ALA A 545 5.14 -17.25 17.94
C ALA A 545 6.36 -16.41 18.37
N ALA A 546 7.56 -17.02 18.40
CA ALA A 546 8.80 -16.30 18.68
C ALA A 546 9.16 -15.27 17.59
N VAL A 547 8.91 -15.56 16.32
CA VAL A 547 9.09 -14.62 15.20
C VAL A 547 8.20 -13.38 15.37
N VAL A 548 6.91 -13.61 15.68
CA VAL A 548 5.93 -12.54 15.91
C VAL A 548 6.31 -11.72 17.14
N ALA A 549 6.58 -12.36 18.27
CA ALA A 549 6.97 -11.70 19.51
C ALA A 549 8.28 -10.89 19.37
N GLY A 550 9.22 -11.42 18.58
CA GLY A 550 10.48 -10.75 18.25
C GLY A 550 10.35 -9.62 17.24
N ARG A 551 9.15 -9.37 16.68
CA ARG A 551 8.86 -8.35 15.66
C ARG A 551 9.67 -8.51 14.38
N ALA A 552 9.98 -9.74 13.98
CA ALA A 552 10.64 -9.98 12.71
C ALA A 552 9.71 -9.65 11.53
N ALA A 553 10.28 -9.28 10.39
CA ALA A 553 9.52 -8.88 9.21
C ALA A 553 9.01 -10.07 8.39
N GLY A 554 9.58 -11.26 8.57
CA GLY A 554 9.16 -12.46 7.88
C GLY A 554 9.89 -13.69 8.36
N PHE A 555 9.52 -14.84 7.82
CA PHE A 555 10.15 -16.11 8.16
C PHE A 555 10.02 -17.14 7.05
N THR A 556 10.95 -18.10 7.01
CA THR A 556 10.98 -19.15 5.98
C THR A 556 10.52 -20.51 6.51
N VAL A 557 9.64 -21.18 5.76
CA VAL A 557 9.30 -22.61 5.96
C VAL A 557 9.38 -23.33 4.62
N GLY A 558 10.03 -24.50 4.58
CA GLY A 558 10.15 -25.32 3.37
C GLY A 558 9.89 -26.79 3.66
N THR A 559 10.96 -27.52 4.00
CA THR A 559 10.95 -28.97 4.25
C THR A 559 9.79 -29.43 5.12
N ALA A 560 9.51 -28.79 6.26
CA ALA A 560 8.46 -29.23 7.19
C ALA A 560 7.06 -29.20 6.56
N ALA A 561 6.74 -28.17 5.78
CA ALA A 561 5.46 -28.06 5.09
C ALA A 561 5.37 -29.02 3.89
N LEU A 562 6.47 -29.25 3.17
CA LEU A 562 6.54 -30.21 2.07
C LEU A 562 6.42 -31.66 2.55
N ASP A 563 6.99 -31.99 3.70
CA ASP A 563 7.00 -33.33 4.28
C ASP A 563 5.76 -33.62 5.15
N GLY A 564 4.91 -32.62 5.37
CA GLY A 564 3.72 -32.76 6.21
C GLY A 564 4.05 -32.89 7.70
N THR A 565 5.23 -32.44 8.11
CA THR A 565 5.75 -32.56 9.49
C THR A 565 5.64 -31.26 10.27
N PHE A 566 5.05 -30.19 9.72
CA PHE A 566 4.81 -28.98 10.49
C PHE A 566 3.80 -29.28 11.62
N GLU A 567 4.23 -29.08 12.86
CA GLU A 567 3.41 -29.38 14.04
C GLU A 567 2.39 -28.25 14.27
N ALA A 568 1.13 -28.49 13.87
CA ALA A 568 -0.02 -27.64 14.17
C ALA A 568 -1.08 -28.47 14.93
N THR A 569 -1.40 -28.09 16.16
CA THR A 569 -2.40 -28.78 16.98
C THR A 569 -3.81 -28.63 16.39
N GLY A 570 -4.52 -29.74 16.20
CA GLY A 570 -5.96 -29.74 15.87
C GLY A 570 -6.34 -29.77 14.39
N LEU A 571 -5.38 -29.82 13.46
CA LEU A 571 -5.62 -29.94 12.01
C LEU A 571 -5.02 -31.27 11.50
N GLY A 572 -5.84 -32.11 10.86
CA GLY A 572 -5.49 -33.49 10.47
C GLY A 572 -4.43 -33.61 9.36
N PRO A 573 -4.21 -34.82 8.80
CA PRO A 573 -3.16 -35.05 7.81
C PRO A 573 -3.60 -34.43 6.48
N HIS A 574 -3.08 -33.25 6.19
CA HIS A 574 -3.41 -32.52 4.98
C HIS A 574 -2.14 -32.39 4.15
N GLY A 575 -2.16 -32.82 2.89
CA GLY A 575 -1.07 -32.57 1.95
C GLY A 575 -0.71 -31.08 1.86
N LEU A 576 0.26 -30.71 1.02
CA LEU A 576 0.89 -29.38 1.01
C LEU A 576 -0.09 -28.19 1.24
N THR A 577 -1.24 -28.14 0.56
CA THR A 577 -2.26 -27.10 0.77
C THR A 577 -2.68 -26.92 2.23
N GLY A 578 -2.93 -28.00 2.97
CA GLY A 578 -3.36 -27.88 4.35
C GLY A 578 -2.23 -27.53 5.30
N GLN A 579 -0.99 -27.96 5.01
CA GLN A 579 0.19 -27.51 5.74
C GLN A 579 0.37 -25.99 5.60
N LEU A 580 0.27 -25.46 4.38
CA LEU A 580 0.37 -24.02 4.13
C LEU A 580 -0.73 -23.24 4.85
N ARG A 581 -1.98 -23.73 4.82
CA ARG A 581 -3.10 -23.10 5.54
C ARG A 581 -2.92 -23.18 7.06
N ALA A 582 -2.40 -24.30 7.58
CA ALA A 582 -2.12 -24.45 9.01
C ALA A 582 -1.07 -23.44 9.47
N ILE A 583 0.02 -23.27 8.70
CA ILE A 583 1.06 -22.27 8.98
C ILE A 583 0.49 -20.86 8.99
N GLN A 584 -0.34 -20.50 8.00
CA GLN A 584 -1.00 -19.19 7.96
C GLN A 584 -1.96 -18.98 9.14
N THR A 585 -2.70 -20.02 9.52
CA THR A 585 -3.60 -19.98 10.70
C THR A 585 -2.80 -19.74 11.97
N VAL A 586 -1.73 -20.52 12.18
CA VAL A 586 -0.82 -20.36 13.32
C VAL A 586 -0.19 -18.97 13.36
N LEU A 587 0.20 -18.40 12.22
CA LEU A 587 0.71 -17.04 12.13
C LEU A 587 -0.34 -16.01 12.58
N HIS A 588 -1.57 -16.14 12.10
CA HIS A 588 -2.68 -15.26 12.49
C HIS A 588 -3.01 -15.40 13.98
N ASP A 589 -3.04 -16.62 14.50
CA ASP A 589 -3.32 -16.89 15.93
C ASP A 589 -2.21 -16.32 16.82
N ALA A 590 -0.94 -16.52 16.45
CA ALA A 590 0.20 -15.96 17.17
C ALA A 590 0.18 -14.43 17.18
N ALA A 591 -0.19 -13.80 16.06
CA ALA A 591 -0.32 -12.35 15.98
C ALA A 591 -1.55 -11.79 16.69
N ALA A 592 -2.60 -12.59 16.85
CA ALA A 592 -3.75 -12.20 17.67
C ALA A 592 -3.46 -12.32 19.18
N GLN A 593 -2.49 -13.15 19.57
CA GLN A 593 -2.05 -13.36 20.95
C GLN A 593 -0.95 -12.40 21.40
N ALA A 594 -0.15 -11.87 20.47
CA ALA A 594 0.93 -10.90 20.70
C ALA A 594 0.42 -9.45 20.71
#